data_AF-E9HEC1-F1
#
_entry.id   AF-E9HEC1-F1
#
_cell.length_a   1.000
_cell.length_b   1.000
_cell.length_c   1.000
_cell.angle_alpha   90.00
_cell.angle_beta   90.00
_cell.angle_gamma   90.00
#
_symmetry.space_group_name_H-M   'P 1'
#
loop_
_entity.id
_entity.type
_entity.pdbx_description
1 polymer ?
#
loop_
_entity_poly.entity_id
_entity_poly.type
_entity_poly.pdbx_seq_one_letter_code
_entity_poly.pdbx_strand_id
1 'polypeptide(L)'
;MAAGLLRQLISDEFEDFYNQLIPDHQILFKKELLVTIQTETQAGLRWKLFEVVSELARQLLDEEGNNLWPEFLRFLFESASNGTPEIKVDALETFGCMPGIFGNQQSQYLNGIKRVLQKCLADCTNYPVRYQAVKSLIAFIILNKDEENVKCFFLSLTDRMIPIVSESIQKQDDDTLLKCVVDLSENAPAFLRRQIQPLMQI
;
A
#
# COMPACT_ATOMS: atom_id res chain seq x y z
N MET A 1 -11.77 -11.58 16.55
CA MET A 1 -12.74 -12.44 15.83
C MET A 1 -13.74 -11.59 15.06
N ALA A 2 -14.39 -10.60 15.69
CA ALA A 2 -15.32 -9.69 15.02
C ALA A 2 -14.79 -9.02 13.74
N ALA A 3 -13.59 -8.41 13.76
CA ALA A 3 -13.01 -7.78 12.57
C ALA A 3 -12.78 -8.76 11.39
N GLY A 4 -12.43 -10.02 11.69
CA GLY A 4 -12.26 -11.04 10.64
C GLY A 4 -13.59 -11.44 10.01
N LEU A 5 -14.64 -11.60 10.82
CA LEU A 5 -16.00 -11.87 10.35
C LEU A 5 -16.55 -10.69 9.54
N LEU A 6 -16.27 -9.46 9.96
CA LEU A 6 -16.67 -8.27 9.21
C LEU A 6 -16.02 -8.22 7.84
N ARG A 7 -14.73 -8.57 7.72
CA ARG A 7 -14.05 -8.68 6.43
C ARG A 7 -14.72 -9.73 5.53
N GLN A 8 -15.01 -10.91 6.07
CA GLN A 8 -15.69 -11.98 5.33
C GLN A 8 -17.07 -11.54 4.85
N LEU A 9 -17.86 -10.90 5.72
CA LEU A 9 -19.17 -10.35 5.35
C LEU A 9 -19.06 -9.34 4.21
N ILE A 10 -18.06 -8.45 4.25
CA ILE A 10 -17.82 -7.47 3.18
C ILE A 10 -17.38 -8.16 1.88
N SER A 11 -16.60 -9.23 1.94
CA SER A 11 -16.19 -9.97 0.73
C SER A 11 -17.33 -10.79 0.12
N ASP A 12 -18.12 -11.47 0.96
CA ASP A 12 -19.06 -12.51 0.52
C ASP A 12 -20.48 -11.98 0.30
N GLU A 13 -20.90 -10.96 1.06
CA GLU A 13 -22.28 -10.46 1.11
C GLU A 13 -22.36 -8.93 0.97
N PHE A 14 -21.44 -8.31 0.21
CA PHE A 14 -21.36 -6.85 0.07
C PHE A 14 -22.69 -6.20 -0.33
N GLU A 15 -23.30 -6.71 -1.40
CA GLU A 15 -24.55 -6.21 -1.96
C GLU A 15 -25.73 -6.38 -0.96
N ASP A 16 -25.78 -7.52 -0.29
CA ASP A 16 -26.87 -7.87 0.63
C ASP A 16 -26.78 -7.10 1.96
N PHE A 17 -25.58 -6.70 2.35
CA PHE A 17 -25.34 -5.90 3.56
C PHE A 17 -25.30 -4.40 3.28
N TYR A 18 -24.37 -3.96 2.43
CA TYR A 18 -24.01 -2.55 2.29
C TYR A 18 -25.05 -1.77 1.46
N ASN A 19 -25.60 -2.37 0.39
CA ASN A 19 -26.58 -1.68 -0.45
C ASN A 19 -27.99 -1.61 0.18
N GLN A 20 -28.24 -2.38 1.24
CA GLN A 20 -29.46 -2.27 2.06
C GLN A 20 -29.38 -1.13 3.09
N LEU A 21 -28.18 -0.58 3.34
CA LEU A 21 -28.01 0.55 4.26
C LEU A 21 -28.46 1.85 3.59
N ILE A 22 -29.15 2.70 4.36
CA ILE A 22 -29.42 4.07 3.91
C ILE A 22 -28.10 4.85 3.74
N PRO A 23 -28.03 5.84 2.82
CA PRO A 23 -26.80 6.56 2.52
C PRO A 23 -26.11 7.17 3.75
N ASP A 24 -26.88 7.70 4.71
CA ASP A 24 -26.34 8.28 5.94
C ASP A 24 -25.61 7.23 6.80
N HIS A 25 -26.14 6.01 6.87
CA HIS A 25 -25.51 4.91 7.60
C HIS A 25 -24.26 4.38 6.89
N GLN A 26 -24.24 4.38 5.55
CA GLN A 26 -23.03 4.05 4.79
C GLN A 26 -21.90 5.05 5.07
N ILE A 27 -22.21 6.35 5.08
CA ILE A 27 -21.24 7.40 5.40
C ILE A 27 -20.73 7.25 6.84
N LEU A 28 -21.64 7.03 7.80
CA LEU A 28 -21.28 6.82 9.20
C LEU A 28 -20.40 5.59 9.37
N PHE A 29 -20.75 4.46 8.75
CA PHE A 29 -19.99 3.22 8.80
C PHE A 29 -18.56 3.40 8.29
N LYS A 30 -18.40 4.01 7.10
CA LYS A 30 -17.08 4.34 6.54
C LYS A 30 -16.27 5.22 7.48
N LYS A 31 -16.88 6.27 8.05
CA LYS A 31 -16.21 7.20 8.95
C LYS A 31 -15.74 6.53 10.25
N GLU A 32 -16.62 5.78 10.91
CA GLU A 32 -16.32 5.12 12.18
C GLU A 32 -15.20 4.09 12.04
N LEU A 33 -15.15 3.35 10.91
CA LEU A 33 -14.04 2.43 10.63
C LEU A 33 -12.68 3.15 10.60
N LEU A 34 -12.59 4.26 9.87
CA LEU A 34 -11.34 5.03 9.76
C LEU A 34 -10.93 5.66 11.11
N VAL A 35 -11.91 6.18 11.88
CA VAL A 35 -11.65 6.73 13.22
C VAL A 35 -11.17 5.64 14.18
N THR A 36 -11.76 4.45 14.13
CA THR A 36 -11.37 3.33 15.00
C THR A 36 -9.92 2.92 14.76
N ILE A 37 -9.45 2.92 13.50
CA ILE A 37 -8.03 2.61 13.20
C ILE A 37 -7.07 3.62 13.86
N GLN A 38 -7.46 4.90 13.93
CA GLN A 38 -6.61 5.95 14.51
C GLN A 38 -6.52 5.87 16.04
N THR A 39 -7.57 5.37 16.70
CA THR A 39 -7.63 5.25 18.16
C THR A 39 -7.18 3.87 18.67
N GLU A 40 -7.06 2.88 17.77
CA GLU A 40 -6.69 1.52 18.13
C GLU A 40 -5.22 1.41 18.56
N THR A 41 -5.02 0.82 19.74
CA THR A 41 -3.69 0.66 20.36
C THR A 41 -3.13 -0.75 20.17
N GLN A 42 -3.99 -1.75 19.98
CA GLN A 42 -3.57 -3.14 19.77
C GLN A 42 -3.19 -3.36 18.31
N ALA A 43 -1.89 -3.59 18.04
CA ALA A 43 -1.38 -3.80 16.69
C ALA A 43 -2.13 -4.90 15.91
N GLY A 44 -2.42 -6.03 16.55
CA GLY A 44 -3.13 -7.15 15.90
C GLY A 44 -4.60 -6.85 15.55
N LEU A 45 -5.25 -5.92 16.25
CA LEU A 45 -6.60 -5.46 15.91
C LEU A 45 -6.55 -4.35 14.86
N ARG A 46 -5.61 -3.42 15.00
CA ARG A 46 -5.37 -2.35 14.02
C ARG A 46 -5.12 -2.91 12.63
N TRP A 47 -4.24 -3.92 12.52
CA TRP A 47 -4.00 -4.60 11.25
C TRP A 47 -5.28 -5.21 10.65
N LYS A 48 -6.07 -5.92 11.46
CA LYS A 48 -7.36 -6.49 11.01
C LYS A 48 -8.34 -5.42 10.54
N LEU A 49 -8.35 -4.25 11.18
CA LEU A 49 -9.16 -3.12 10.75
C LEU A 49 -8.67 -2.56 9.41
N PHE A 50 -7.35 -2.45 9.19
CA PHE A 50 -6.77 -2.14 7.88
C PHE A 50 -7.20 -3.15 6.81
N GLU A 51 -7.19 -4.45 7.10
CA GLU A 51 -7.70 -5.48 6.18
C GLU A 51 -9.20 -5.28 5.87
N VAL A 52 -10.02 -4.94 6.87
CA VAL A 52 -11.45 -4.64 6.69
C VAL A 52 -11.66 -3.43 5.77
N VAL A 53 -10.99 -2.31 6.04
CA VAL A 53 -11.16 -1.10 5.20
C VAL A 53 -10.59 -1.26 3.82
N SER A 54 -9.54 -2.08 3.65
CA SER A 54 -8.98 -2.43 2.35
C SER A 54 -9.97 -3.21 1.51
N GLU A 55 -10.64 -4.18 2.12
CA GLU A 55 -11.66 -4.98 1.46
C GLU A 55 -12.86 -4.12 1.07
N LEU A 56 -13.35 -3.28 2.00
CA LEU A 56 -14.43 -2.35 1.72
C LEU A 56 -14.08 -1.39 0.58
N ALA A 57 -12.85 -0.85 0.57
CA ALA A 57 -12.41 0.04 -0.49
C ALA A 57 -12.31 -0.67 -1.86
N ARG A 58 -12.04 -1.98 -1.87
CA ARG A 58 -12.03 -2.81 -3.09
C ARG A 58 -13.44 -3.01 -3.66
N GLN A 59 -14.43 -3.20 -2.78
CA GLN A 59 -15.85 -3.30 -3.17
C GLN A 59 -16.43 -1.95 -3.63
N LEU A 60 -15.84 -0.83 -3.20
CA LEU A 60 -16.25 0.53 -3.58
C LEU A 60 -15.55 1.05 -4.85
N LEU A 61 -15.14 0.15 -5.74
CA LEU A 61 -14.75 0.48 -7.11
C LEU A 61 -15.97 0.30 -8.02
N ASP A 62 -16.32 1.31 -8.80
CA ASP A 62 -17.42 1.20 -9.76
C ASP A 62 -17.04 0.34 -10.99
N GLU A 63 -18.01 0.08 -11.86
CA GLU A 63 -17.81 -0.70 -13.10
C GLU A 63 -16.79 -0.05 -14.06
N GLU A 64 -16.62 1.27 -13.97
CA GLU A 64 -15.61 2.02 -14.71
C GLU A 64 -14.24 2.00 -14.02
N GLY A 65 -14.11 1.35 -12.86
CA GLY A 65 -12.88 1.29 -12.09
C GLY A 65 -12.52 2.61 -11.39
N ASN A 66 -13.47 3.49 -11.10
CA ASN A 66 -13.26 4.67 -10.26
C ASN A 66 -13.46 4.32 -8.78
N ASN A 67 -12.64 4.93 -7.92
CA ASN A 67 -12.80 4.78 -6.48
C ASN A 67 -13.92 5.69 -5.95
N LEU A 68 -14.94 5.10 -5.32
CA LEU A 68 -16.09 5.79 -4.73
C LEU A 68 -15.88 6.20 -3.27
N TRP A 69 -14.68 5.98 -2.73
CA TRP A 69 -14.31 6.27 -1.35
C TRP A 69 -13.04 7.13 -1.22
N PRO A 70 -13.09 8.41 -1.65
CA PRO A 70 -11.94 9.30 -1.61
C PRO A 70 -11.40 9.55 -0.18
N GLU A 71 -12.25 9.46 0.85
CA GLU A 71 -11.85 9.61 2.24
C GLU A 71 -10.88 8.51 2.69
N PHE A 72 -11.03 7.29 2.17
CA PHE A 72 -10.08 6.20 2.42
C PHE A 72 -8.71 6.50 1.81
N LEU A 73 -8.66 6.99 0.57
CA LEU A 73 -7.40 7.37 -0.08
C LEU A 73 -6.69 8.48 0.70
N ARG A 74 -7.44 9.50 1.15
CA ARG A 74 -6.88 10.57 2.00
C ARG A 74 -6.34 10.00 3.31
N PHE A 75 -7.12 9.16 3.99
CA PHE A 75 -6.72 8.50 5.23
C PHE A 75 -5.44 7.68 5.05
N LEU A 76 -5.33 6.92 3.96
CA LEU A 76 -4.17 6.08 3.66
C LEU A 76 -2.90 6.92 3.48
N PHE A 77 -2.99 8.02 2.72
CA PHE A 77 -1.88 8.94 2.53
C PHE A 77 -1.46 9.65 3.81
N GLU A 78 -2.42 10.11 4.61
CA GLU A 78 -2.16 10.76 5.90
C GLU A 78 -1.51 9.78 6.88
N SER A 79 -2.01 8.54 6.95
CA SER A 79 -1.47 7.48 7.80
C SER A 79 -0.03 7.13 7.44
N ALA A 80 0.27 6.94 6.15
CA ALA A 80 1.63 6.67 5.68
C ALA A 80 2.58 7.87 5.84
N SER A 81 2.07 9.10 5.77
CA SER A 81 2.89 10.31 5.87
C SER A 81 3.17 10.75 7.30
N ASN A 82 2.16 10.74 8.15
CA ASN A 82 2.13 11.43 9.44
C ASN A 82 1.75 10.52 10.62
N GLY A 83 1.43 9.24 10.38
CA GLY A 83 1.17 8.28 11.44
C GLY A 83 2.40 7.94 12.28
N THR A 84 2.19 7.18 13.35
CA THR A 84 3.28 6.54 14.11
C THR A 84 4.00 5.52 13.23
N PRO A 85 5.24 5.09 13.55
CA PRO A 85 5.95 4.10 12.75
C PRO A 85 5.13 2.84 12.45
N GLU A 86 4.32 2.37 13.41
CA GLU A 86 3.46 1.20 13.26
C GLU A 86 2.32 1.47 12.26
N ILE A 87 1.63 2.62 12.40
CA ILE A 87 0.56 3.01 11.47
C ILE A 87 1.12 3.20 10.05
N LYS A 88 2.32 3.76 9.92
CA LYS A 88 2.98 3.90 8.62
C LYS A 88 3.23 2.54 7.97
N VAL A 89 3.70 1.55 8.74
CA VAL A 89 3.90 0.19 8.23
C VAL A 89 2.57 -0.40 7.78
N ASP A 90 1.53 -0.38 8.63
CA ASP A 90 0.21 -0.93 8.31
C ASP A 90 -0.41 -0.27 7.06
N ALA A 91 -0.26 1.07 6.92
CA ALA A 91 -0.73 1.83 5.77
C ALA A 91 0.06 1.51 4.50
N LEU A 92 1.39 1.41 4.58
CA LEU A 92 2.21 1.04 3.44
C LEU A 92 1.92 -0.40 3.01
N GLU A 93 1.71 -1.32 3.96
CA GLU A 93 1.35 -2.70 3.67
C GLU A 93 0.00 -2.80 2.98
N THR A 94 -1.00 -2.08 3.47
CA THR A 94 -2.30 -1.94 2.81
C THR A 94 -2.16 -1.47 1.36
N PHE A 95 -1.36 -0.43 1.11
CA PHE A 95 -1.08 0.06 -0.24
C PHE A 95 -0.35 -0.99 -1.11
N GLY A 96 0.59 -1.75 -0.54
CA GLY A 96 1.31 -2.82 -1.26
C GLY A 96 0.44 -4.03 -1.61
N CYS A 97 -0.55 -4.37 -0.77
CA CYS A 97 -1.50 -5.43 -1.04
C CYS A 97 -2.57 -5.05 -2.07
N MET A 98 -2.82 -3.75 -2.26
CA MET A 98 -3.82 -3.25 -3.20
C MET A 98 -3.32 -2.00 -3.94
N PRO A 99 -2.28 -2.13 -4.77
CA PRO A 99 -1.70 -0.98 -5.46
C PRO A 99 -2.67 -0.34 -6.46
N GLY A 100 -3.67 -1.09 -6.93
CA GLY A 100 -4.69 -0.66 -7.89
C GLY A 100 -5.88 0.06 -7.29
N ILE A 101 -5.86 0.41 -6.00
CA ILE A 101 -7.02 1.02 -5.33
C ILE A 101 -7.45 2.37 -5.91
N PHE A 102 -6.56 3.04 -6.64
CA PHE A 102 -6.86 4.31 -7.31
C PHE A 102 -7.64 4.10 -8.61
N GLY A 103 -7.62 2.89 -9.17
CA GLY A 103 -8.24 2.53 -10.44
C GLY A 103 -7.91 3.53 -11.55
N ASN A 104 -8.92 3.99 -12.29
CA ASN A 104 -8.74 4.93 -13.40
C ASN A 104 -8.29 6.34 -12.97
N GLN A 105 -8.32 6.64 -11.67
CA GLN A 105 -7.89 7.92 -11.12
C GLN A 105 -6.40 7.94 -10.75
N GLN A 106 -5.68 6.82 -10.93
CA GLN A 106 -4.26 6.65 -10.53
C GLN A 106 -3.37 7.82 -10.95
N SER A 107 -3.50 8.29 -12.20
CA SER A 107 -2.70 9.38 -12.77
C SER A 107 -2.73 10.67 -11.92
N GLN A 108 -3.84 10.95 -11.24
CA GLN A 108 -4.00 12.12 -10.38
C GLN A 108 -3.20 12.00 -9.07
N TYR A 109 -3.00 10.76 -8.60
CA TYR A 109 -2.38 10.46 -7.32
C TYR A 109 -0.88 10.14 -7.42
N LEU A 110 -0.31 9.95 -8.62
CA LEU A 110 1.10 9.57 -8.82
C LEU A 110 2.08 10.47 -8.05
N ASN A 111 1.88 11.80 -8.10
CA ASN A 111 2.70 12.76 -7.37
C ASN A 111 2.61 12.56 -5.85
N GLY A 112 1.40 12.29 -5.34
CA GLY A 112 1.15 11.99 -3.94
C GLY A 112 1.86 10.71 -3.51
N ILE A 113 1.66 9.62 -4.24
CA ILE A 113 2.28 8.31 -4.00
C ILE A 113 3.80 8.44 -3.96
N LYS A 114 4.41 9.08 -4.97
CA LYS A 114 5.86 9.27 -5.03
C LYS A 114 6.38 10.05 -3.82
N ARG A 115 5.72 11.13 -3.43
CA ARG A 115 6.13 11.93 -2.26
C ARG A 115 6.05 11.14 -0.96
N VAL A 116 5.00 10.33 -0.77
CA VAL A 116 4.88 9.47 0.41
C VAL A 116 5.99 8.42 0.44
N LEU A 117 6.17 7.67 -0.66
CA LEU A 117 7.23 6.66 -0.75
C LEU A 117 8.62 7.26 -0.57
N GLN A 118 8.89 8.45 -1.14
CA GLN A 118 10.14 9.17 -0.91
C GLN A 118 10.41 9.46 0.57
N LYS A 119 9.39 9.95 1.29
CA LYS A 119 9.49 10.25 2.72
C LYS A 119 9.73 8.98 3.54
N CYS A 120 8.99 7.90 3.25
CA CYS A 120 9.11 6.63 3.97
C CYS A 120 10.46 5.93 3.70
N LEU A 121 10.94 5.92 2.46
CA LEU A 121 12.25 5.37 2.10
C LEU A 121 13.42 6.15 2.71
N ALA A 122 13.23 7.45 2.99
CA ALA A 122 14.23 8.30 3.63
C ALA A 122 14.16 8.29 5.17
N ASP A 123 13.26 7.50 5.78
CA ASP A 123 13.13 7.40 7.24
C ASP A 123 14.28 6.58 7.84
N CYS A 124 15.41 7.24 8.11
CA CYS A 124 16.59 6.60 8.70
C CYS A 124 16.35 6.06 10.12
N THR A 125 15.27 6.49 10.79
CA THR A 125 14.99 6.10 12.19
C THR A 125 14.21 4.80 12.29
N ASN A 126 13.41 4.46 11.27
CA ASN A 126 12.52 3.30 11.29
C ASN A 126 12.78 2.35 10.13
N TYR A 127 13.61 1.33 10.36
CA TYR A 127 13.84 0.28 9.37
C TYR A 127 12.55 -0.43 8.89
N PRO A 128 11.58 -0.80 9.75
CA PRO A 128 10.34 -1.44 9.29
C PRO A 128 9.54 -0.58 8.30
N VAL A 129 9.53 0.75 8.47
CA VAL A 129 8.88 1.68 7.55
C VAL A 129 9.59 1.69 6.20
N ARG A 130 10.92 1.77 6.19
CA ARG A 130 11.74 1.69 4.96
C ARG A 130 11.54 0.35 4.24
N TYR A 131 11.56 -0.75 5.00
CA TYR A 131 11.35 -2.11 4.51
C TYR A 131 9.99 -2.23 3.82
N GLN A 132 8.91 -1.82 4.49
CA GLN A 132 7.58 -1.91 3.92
C GLN A 132 7.37 -0.95 2.74
N ALA A 133 8.00 0.23 2.75
CA ALA A 133 7.97 1.15 1.62
C ALA A 133 8.60 0.57 0.35
N VAL A 134 9.68 -0.22 0.48
CA VAL A 134 10.27 -0.94 -0.65
C VAL A 134 9.29 -1.97 -1.21
N LYS A 135 8.68 -2.81 -0.35
CA LYS A 135 7.68 -3.81 -0.77
C LYS A 135 6.56 -3.15 -1.57
N SER A 136 6.01 -2.06 -1.05
CA SER A 136 4.88 -1.39 -1.69
C SER A 136 5.27 -0.64 -2.96
N LEU A 137 6.49 -0.07 -3.03
CA LEU A 137 7.03 0.48 -4.27
C LEU A 137 7.12 -0.63 -5.34
N ILE A 138 7.71 -1.77 -5.00
CA ILE A 138 7.86 -2.89 -5.95
C ILE A 138 6.49 -3.37 -6.44
N ALA A 139 5.55 -3.61 -5.53
CA ALA A 139 4.19 -4.03 -5.89
C ALA A 139 3.50 -3.03 -6.84
N PHE A 140 3.66 -1.73 -6.59
CA PHE A 140 3.11 -0.68 -7.44
C PHE A 140 3.75 -0.64 -8.84
N ILE A 141 5.06 -0.88 -8.94
CA ILE A 141 5.75 -0.95 -10.23
C ILE A 141 5.35 -2.19 -11.03
N ILE A 142 5.17 -3.33 -10.36
CA ILE A 142 4.71 -4.56 -11.01
C ILE A 142 3.29 -4.39 -11.56
N LEU A 143 2.39 -3.74 -10.81
CA LEU A 143 1.06 -3.40 -11.31
C LEU A 143 1.12 -2.56 -12.60
N ASN A 144 2.05 -1.60 -12.64
CA ASN A 144 2.23 -0.66 -13.74
C ASN A 144 3.30 -1.12 -14.75
N LYS A 145 3.52 -2.43 -14.91
CA LYS A 145 4.60 -2.97 -15.76
C LYS A 145 4.52 -2.53 -17.22
N ASP A 146 3.31 -2.29 -17.74
CA ASP A 146 3.06 -1.88 -19.12
C ASP A 146 3.13 -0.34 -19.30
N GLU A 147 3.13 0.43 -18.21
CA GLU A 147 3.15 1.89 -18.23
C GLU A 147 4.56 2.47 -18.07
N GLU A 148 5.25 2.68 -19.20
CA GLU A 148 6.63 3.19 -19.19
C GLU A 148 6.77 4.57 -18.51
N ASN A 149 5.77 5.44 -18.66
CA ASN A 149 5.76 6.76 -18.02
C ASN A 149 5.77 6.66 -16.48
N VAL A 150 4.95 5.76 -15.93
CA VAL A 150 4.90 5.50 -14.48
C VAL A 150 6.24 4.93 -14.02
N LYS A 151 6.75 3.89 -14.70
CA LYS A 151 8.07 3.32 -14.38
C LYS A 151 9.15 4.40 -14.37
N CYS A 152 9.26 5.19 -15.43
CA CYS A 152 10.24 6.29 -15.52
C CYS A 152 10.09 7.31 -14.39
N PHE A 153 8.85 7.63 -14.01
CA PHE A 153 8.57 8.58 -12.94
C PHE A 153 9.09 8.11 -11.58
N PHE A 154 9.06 6.80 -11.30
CA PHE A 154 9.50 6.23 -10.02
C PHE A 154 10.97 5.76 -10.00
N LEU A 155 11.67 5.74 -11.14
CA LEU A 155 13.09 5.32 -11.23
C LEU A 155 14.02 6.03 -10.24
N SER A 156 13.73 7.30 -9.90
CA SER A 156 14.53 8.06 -8.93
C SER A 156 14.49 7.49 -7.50
N LEU A 157 13.56 6.58 -7.20
CA LEU A 157 13.44 5.96 -5.88
C LEU A 157 14.32 4.72 -5.74
N THR A 158 14.75 4.14 -6.87
CA THR A 158 15.54 2.91 -6.89
C THR A 158 16.88 3.11 -6.16
N ASP A 159 17.50 4.29 -6.25
CA ASP A 159 18.73 4.62 -5.50
C ASP A 159 18.60 4.44 -3.98
N ARG A 160 17.40 4.65 -3.43
CA ARG A 160 17.10 4.46 -2.00
C ARG A 160 16.68 3.03 -1.69
N MET A 161 16.07 2.36 -2.65
CA MET A 161 15.62 0.98 -2.53
C MET A 161 16.78 0.00 -2.38
N ILE A 162 17.81 0.11 -3.23
CA ILE A 162 18.92 -0.85 -3.30
C ILE A 162 19.66 -1.01 -1.95
N PRO A 163 20.06 0.07 -1.24
CA PRO A 163 20.69 -0.06 0.06
C PRO A 163 19.80 -0.73 1.12
N ILE A 164 18.48 -0.52 1.08
CA ILE A 164 17.54 -1.13 2.03
C ILE A 164 17.43 -2.64 1.78
N VAL A 165 17.41 -3.07 0.52
CA VAL A 165 17.44 -4.49 0.15
C VAL A 165 18.74 -5.14 0.61
N SER A 166 19.88 -4.48 0.39
CA SER A 166 21.18 -4.94 0.88
C SER A 166 21.21 -5.07 2.41
N GLU A 167 20.68 -4.06 3.13
CA GLU A 167 20.54 -4.10 4.60
C GLU A 167 19.66 -5.28 5.06
N SER A 168 18.60 -5.62 4.31
CA SER A 168 17.75 -6.78 4.59
C SER A 168 18.50 -8.11 4.46
N ILE A 169 19.28 -8.25 3.39
CA ILE A 169 20.08 -9.46 3.13
C ILE A 169 21.15 -9.63 4.22
N GLN A 170 21.79 -8.54 4.64
CA GLN A 170 22.80 -8.55 5.70
C GLN A 170 22.22 -8.96 7.06
N LYS A 171 20.97 -8.57 7.34
CA LYS A 171 20.28 -8.97 8.59
C LYS A 171 19.92 -10.45 8.63
N GLN A 172 19.80 -11.12 7.47
CA GLN A 172 19.42 -12.54 7.34
C GLN A 172 18.11 -12.95 8.04
N ASP A 173 17.26 -11.98 8.38
CA ASP A 173 16.01 -12.23 9.10
C ASP A 173 14.87 -12.69 8.17
N ASP A 174 14.83 -12.18 6.93
CA ASP A 174 13.71 -12.40 5.99
C ASP A 174 14.12 -12.22 4.51
N ASP A 175 13.86 -13.24 3.69
CA ASP A 175 14.12 -13.24 2.24
C ASP A 175 13.01 -12.55 1.42
N THR A 176 11.96 -12.04 2.06
CA THR A 176 10.79 -11.48 1.36
C THR A 176 11.16 -10.30 0.46
N LEU A 177 12.03 -9.38 0.88
CA LEU A 177 12.48 -8.30 -0.02
C LEU A 177 13.26 -8.82 -1.22
N LEU A 178 14.08 -9.84 -1.04
CA LEU A 178 14.81 -10.47 -2.12
C LEU A 178 13.82 -11.10 -3.13
N LYS A 179 12.81 -11.81 -2.64
CA LYS A 179 11.72 -12.35 -3.47
C LYS A 179 11.00 -11.23 -4.26
N CYS A 180 10.66 -10.11 -3.60
CA CYS A 180 10.06 -8.98 -4.29
C CYS A 180 10.97 -8.41 -5.39
N VAL A 181 12.29 -8.34 -5.18
CA VAL A 181 13.23 -7.89 -6.21
C VAL A 181 13.33 -8.89 -7.36
N VAL A 182 13.29 -10.20 -7.07
CA VAL A 182 13.19 -11.24 -8.12
C VAL A 182 11.92 -11.04 -8.93
N ASP A 183 10.76 -10.89 -8.29
CA ASP A 183 9.48 -10.65 -8.96
C ASP A 183 9.54 -9.38 -9.83
N LEU A 184 10.18 -8.33 -9.34
CA LEU A 184 10.41 -7.09 -10.09
C LEU A 184 11.29 -7.32 -11.32
N SER A 185 12.33 -8.14 -11.20
CA SER A 185 13.22 -8.48 -12.30
C SER A 185 12.52 -9.28 -13.39
N GLU A 186 11.57 -10.14 -13.02
CA GLU A 186 10.78 -10.93 -13.96
C GLU A 186 9.72 -10.09 -14.67
N ASN A 187 9.03 -9.21 -13.94
CA ASN A 187 7.88 -8.46 -14.47
C ASN A 187 8.23 -7.09 -15.06
N ALA A 188 9.25 -6.40 -14.53
CA ALA A 188 9.65 -5.07 -14.96
C ALA A 188 11.18 -4.89 -14.99
N PRO A 189 11.94 -5.71 -15.75
CA PRO A 189 13.40 -5.67 -15.78
C PRO A 189 13.96 -4.31 -16.23
N ALA A 190 13.22 -3.57 -17.07
CA ALA A 190 13.61 -2.23 -17.50
C ALA A 190 13.77 -1.25 -16.34
N PHE A 191 13.01 -1.43 -15.25
CA PHE A 191 13.10 -0.61 -14.04
C PHE A 191 14.42 -0.84 -13.28
N LEU A 192 14.99 -2.05 -13.38
CA LEU A 192 16.27 -2.41 -12.77
C LEU A 192 17.47 -2.13 -13.68
N ARG A 193 17.28 -1.99 -15.01
CA ARG A 193 18.39 -1.85 -15.99
C ARG A 193 19.40 -0.75 -15.66
N ARG A 194 18.95 0.38 -15.11
CA ARG A 194 19.84 1.51 -14.73
C ARG A 194 20.60 1.28 -13.43
N GLN A 195 20.22 0.27 -12.65
CA GLN A 195 20.75 -0.05 -11.31
C GLN A 195 21.37 -1.46 -11.26
N ILE A 196 21.59 -2.11 -12.41
CA ILE A 196 22.19 -3.45 -12.48
C ILE A 196 23.60 -3.45 -11.86
N GLN A 197 24.41 -2.42 -12.10
CA GLN A 197 25.76 -2.36 -11.54
C GLN A 197 25.76 -2.35 -10.00
N PRO A 198 25.00 -1.49 -9.31
CA PRO A 198 24.84 -1.57 -7.85
C PRO A 198 24.25 -2.89 -7.35
N LEU A 199 23.26 -3.47 -8.05
CA LEU A 199 22.65 -4.74 -7.65
C LEU A 199 23.59 -5.94 -7.75
N MET A 200 24.48 -5.98 -8.75
CA MET A 200 25.46 -7.06 -8.89
C MET A 200 26.63 -6.97 -7.89
N GLN A 201 26.73 -5.86 -7.15
CA GLN A 201 27.76 -5.66 -6.12
C GLN A 201 27.26 -5.99 -4.69
N ILE A 202 25.96 -6.27 -4.54
CA ILE A 202 25.37 -6.80 -3.31
C ILE A 202 25.58 -8.31 -3.28
#